data_AF-A0A2J8TVA7-F1
#
_entry.id   AF-A0A2J8TVA7-F1
#
_cell.length_a   1.000
_cell.length_b   1.000
_cell.length_c   1.000
_cell.angle_alpha   90.00
_cell.angle_beta   90.00
_cell.angle_gamma   90.00
#
_symmetry.space_group_name_H-M   'P 1'
#
loop_
_entity.id
_entity.type
_entity.pdbx_description
1 polymer ?
#
loop_
_entity_poly.entity_id
_entity_poly.type
_entity_poly.pdbx_seq_one_letter_code
_entity_poly.pdbx_strand_id
1 'polypeptide(L)'
;MIITIGQSIVYVMTGMYGDPSEMGAGICLLITIQLFVAGLIVLLLDELLQKGYGLGSGISLFIATNICETIVWKAFSPTTVNTGRGMEFEGAIIALFHLLATRTDKVRALREAFYRQNLPNLMNLIATIFVFAVVIYFQGFRVDLPIKSARYRGQYNTYPIKLFYTSNIPIILQSALVSNLYVISQMLSARFSGNLLVSLLGTWSDTSSGGPARAYPVGGLCYYLSPPESFGSVLEDPVHAVVYIVFMLGSCAFFSKTWIEVSGSSAKDVAKQLKEQQMVMRGHRETSMVHELNRYIPTAAAFGGLCIGALSVLADFLGAIGSGTGILLAVTIIYQYFEIFVKEQSEVGSMGALLF
;
A
#
# COMPACT_ATOMS: atom_id res chain seq x y z
N MET A 1 -20.35 8.42 5.32
CA MET A 1 -20.77 9.50 6.23
C MET A 1 -20.74 9.12 7.71
N ILE A 2 -21.43 8.06 8.15
CA ILE A 2 -21.39 7.66 9.58
C ILE A 2 -19.97 7.26 10.01
N ILE A 3 -19.27 6.50 9.17
CA ILE A 3 -17.88 6.08 9.42
C ILE A 3 -16.93 7.28 9.48
N THR A 4 -17.09 8.30 8.62
CA THR A 4 -16.22 9.50 8.64
C THR A 4 -16.40 10.33 9.91
N ILE A 5 -17.64 10.45 10.40
CA ILE A 5 -17.91 11.09 11.71
C ILE A 5 -17.31 10.26 12.84
N GLY A 6 -17.59 8.95 12.87
CA GLY A 6 -17.08 8.05 13.89
C GLY A 6 -15.55 8.06 13.96
N GLN A 7 -14.88 8.03 12.82
CA GLN A 7 -13.43 8.03 12.75
C GLN A 7 -12.82 9.37 13.18
N SER A 8 -13.45 10.49 12.85
CA SER A 8 -13.03 11.81 13.33
C SER A 8 -13.12 11.90 14.86
N ILE A 9 -14.19 11.37 15.46
CA ILE A 9 -14.35 11.30 16.92
C ILE A 9 -13.25 10.40 17.52
N VAL A 10 -13.00 9.22 16.93
CA VAL A 10 -11.95 8.31 17.41
C VAL A 10 -10.60 9.03 17.40
N TYR A 11 -10.21 9.68 16.31
CA TYR A 11 -8.93 10.38 16.18
C TYR A 11 -8.70 11.47 17.24
N VAL A 12 -9.74 12.26 17.54
CA VAL A 12 -9.69 13.28 18.59
C VAL A 12 -9.66 12.62 19.98
N MET A 13 -10.44 11.56 20.20
CA MET A 13 -10.48 10.85 21.48
C MET A 13 -9.22 10.03 21.78
N THR A 14 -8.46 9.61 20.76
CA THR A 14 -7.18 8.93 20.91
C THR A 14 -6.05 9.83 21.42
N GLY A 15 -6.25 11.15 21.47
CA GLY A 15 -5.20 12.08 21.89
C GLY A 15 -4.08 12.25 20.85
N MET A 16 -4.25 11.74 19.62
CA MET A 16 -3.27 11.91 18.53
C MET A 16 -3.01 13.38 18.16
N TYR A 17 -3.98 14.26 18.45
CA TYR A 17 -3.87 15.70 18.24
C TYR A 17 -3.52 16.48 19.53
N GLY A 18 -3.37 15.79 20.67
CA GLY A 18 -3.26 16.37 22.02
C GLY A 18 -4.38 15.89 22.94
N ASP A 19 -4.16 15.93 24.26
CA ASP A 19 -5.14 15.44 25.23
C ASP A 19 -6.44 16.28 25.21
N PRO A 20 -7.63 15.65 25.11
CA PRO A 20 -8.91 16.35 25.06
C PRO A 20 -9.18 17.27 26.26
N SER A 21 -8.54 16.97 27.40
CA SER A 21 -8.60 17.73 28.64
C SER A 21 -7.84 19.05 28.61
N GLU A 22 -6.78 19.17 27.79
CA GLU A 22 -5.97 20.40 27.68
C GLU A 22 -6.40 21.29 26.51
N MET A 23 -6.92 20.69 25.42
CA MET A 23 -7.30 21.43 24.20
C MET A 23 -8.64 22.17 24.31
N GLY A 24 -9.49 21.79 25.28
CA GLY A 24 -10.83 22.35 25.42
C GLY A 24 -11.84 21.83 24.38
N ALA A 25 -13.07 21.61 24.82
CA ALA A 25 -14.12 20.97 24.00
C ALA A 25 -14.43 21.73 22.68
N GLY A 26 -14.24 23.06 22.66
CA GLY A 26 -14.47 23.88 21.47
C GLY A 26 -13.48 23.61 20.33
N ILE A 27 -12.19 23.42 20.63
CA ILE A 27 -11.15 23.16 19.61
C ILE A 27 -11.29 21.73 19.08
N CYS A 28 -11.57 20.76 19.97
CA CYS A 28 -11.88 19.39 19.59
C CYS A 28 -13.08 19.30 18.63
N LEU A 29 -14.13 20.09 18.87
CA LEU A 29 -15.30 20.16 18.00
C LEU A 29 -14.96 20.78 16.63
N LEU A 30 -14.15 21.84 16.60
CA LEU A 30 -13.67 22.44 15.34
C LEU A 30 -12.84 21.45 14.50
N ILE A 31 -11.90 20.73 15.12
CA ILE A 31 -11.10 19.70 14.42
C ILE A 31 -12.01 18.59 13.88
N THR A 32 -12.99 18.15 14.66
CA THR A 32 -13.94 17.11 14.23
C THR A 32 -14.74 17.55 13.00
N ILE A 33 -15.22 18.80 12.99
CA ILE A 33 -15.93 19.36 11.83
C ILE A 33 -15.00 19.48 10.63
N GLN A 34 -13.76 19.95 10.80
CA GLN A 34 -12.79 20.08 9.72
C GLN A 34 -12.46 18.72 9.06
N LEU A 35 -12.18 17.69 9.87
CA LEU A 35 -11.93 16.33 9.39
C LEU A 35 -13.15 15.74 8.68
N PHE A 36 -14.35 15.98 9.22
CA PHE A 36 -15.59 15.52 8.60
C PHE A 36 -15.85 16.18 7.24
N VAL A 37 -15.70 17.50 7.15
CA VAL A 37 -15.91 18.25 5.90
C VAL A 37 -14.89 17.83 4.83
N ALA A 38 -13.61 17.70 5.19
CA ALA A 38 -12.58 17.22 4.28
C ALA A 38 -12.89 15.81 3.77
N GLY A 39 -13.25 14.88 4.67
CA GLY A 39 -13.63 13.51 4.30
C GLY A 39 -14.89 13.44 3.45
N LEU A 40 -15.86 14.35 3.67
CA LEU A 40 -17.08 14.44 2.87
C LEU A 40 -16.78 14.92 1.44
N ILE A 41 -15.92 15.93 1.27
CA ILE A 41 -15.48 16.39 -0.05
C ILE A 41 -14.81 15.24 -0.82
N VAL A 42 -13.90 14.50 -0.17
CA VAL A 42 -13.21 13.36 -0.79
C VAL A 42 -14.19 12.25 -1.21
N LEU A 43 -15.18 11.93 -0.36
CA LEU A 43 -16.21 10.95 -0.71
C LEU A 43 -17.09 11.40 -1.89
N LEU A 44 -17.47 12.68 -1.94
CA LEU A 44 -18.25 13.21 -3.06
C LEU A 44 -17.44 13.20 -4.37
N LEU A 45 -16.14 13.49 -4.31
CA LEU A 45 -15.25 13.37 -5.46
C LEU A 45 -15.10 11.92 -5.93
N ASP A 46 -15.02 10.96 -5.00
CA ASP A 46 -15.00 9.54 -5.34
C ASP A 46 -16.31 9.09 -6.03
N GLU A 47 -17.48 9.51 -5.53
CA GLU A 47 -18.76 9.25 -6.21
C GLU A 47 -18.83 9.87 -7.60
N LEU A 48 -18.28 11.09 -7.78
CA LEU A 48 -18.24 11.75 -9.09
C LEU A 48 -17.42 10.95 -10.08
N LEU A 49 -16.22 10.51 -9.68
CA LEU A 49 -15.35 9.68 -10.52
C LEU A 49 -16.01 8.32 -10.84
N GLN A 50 -16.63 7.68 -9.86
CA GLN A 50 -17.31 6.38 -10.05
C GLN A 50 -18.56 6.47 -10.95
N LYS A 51 -19.24 7.62 -11.01
CA LYS A 51 -20.39 7.85 -11.91
C LYS A 51 -20.00 8.04 -13.38
N GLY A 52 -18.75 7.75 -13.75
CA GLY A 52 -18.28 7.72 -15.14
C GLY A 52 -17.70 9.04 -15.64
N TYR A 53 -17.54 10.04 -14.76
CA TYR A 53 -16.81 11.27 -15.09
C TYR A 53 -15.29 11.11 -14.93
N GLY A 54 -14.83 9.96 -14.42
CA GLY A 54 -13.42 9.66 -14.24
C GLY A 54 -13.08 8.24 -14.66
N LEU A 55 -11.77 8.03 -14.87
CA LEU A 55 -11.19 6.72 -15.08
C LEU A 55 -11.00 6.09 -13.70
N GLY A 56 -11.64 4.95 -13.42
CA GLY A 56 -11.41 4.18 -12.19
C GLY A 56 -12.03 4.76 -10.89
N SER A 57 -11.42 4.42 -9.75
CA SER A 57 -11.89 4.76 -8.40
C SER A 57 -11.08 5.90 -7.76
N GLY A 58 -11.76 6.92 -7.25
CA GLY A 58 -11.13 8.06 -6.58
C GLY A 58 -10.27 7.66 -5.38
N ILE A 59 -10.71 6.70 -4.56
CA ILE A 59 -9.94 6.21 -3.41
C ILE A 59 -8.55 5.72 -3.83
N SER A 60 -8.46 4.92 -4.89
CA SER A 60 -7.17 4.40 -5.37
C SER A 60 -6.25 5.50 -5.90
N LEU A 61 -6.81 6.50 -6.58
CA LEU A 61 -6.06 7.65 -7.08
C LEU A 61 -5.49 8.50 -5.95
N PHE A 62 -6.26 8.75 -4.89
CA PHE A 62 -5.80 9.52 -3.73
C PHE A 62 -4.66 8.80 -2.99
N ILE A 63 -4.78 7.48 -2.80
CA ILE A 63 -3.72 6.67 -2.19
C ILE A 63 -2.44 6.75 -3.02
N ALA A 64 -2.53 6.52 -4.33
CA ALA A 64 -1.38 6.58 -5.22
C ALA A 64 -0.71 7.98 -5.22
N THR A 65 -1.52 9.04 -5.25
CA THR A 65 -1.03 10.43 -5.23
C THR A 65 -0.27 10.73 -3.94
N ASN A 66 -0.81 10.38 -2.78
CA ASN A 66 -0.18 10.64 -1.49
C ASN A 66 1.18 9.92 -1.35
N ILE A 67 1.28 8.70 -1.87
CA ILE A 67 2.52 7.92 -1.84
C ILE A 67 3.56 8.53 -2.79
N CYS A 68 3.16 8.91 -4.01
CA CYS A 68 4.03 9.63 -4.95
C CYS A 68 4.54 10.95 -4.37
N GLU A 69 3.66 11.72 -3.71
CA GLU A 69 4.00 12.96 -3.04
C GLU A 69 5.05 12.72 -1.94
N THR A 70 4.84 11.70 -1.12
CA THR A 70 5.76 11.31 -0.04
C THR A 70 7.14 10.93 -0.59
N ILE A 71 7.20 10.16 -1.69
CA ILE A 71 8.46 9.77 -2.33
C ILE A 71 9.20 11.01 -2.85
N VAL A 72 8.51 11.92 -3.53
CA VAL A 72 9.09 13.16 -4.06
C VAL A 72 9.58 14.06 -2.93
N TRP A 73 8.78 14.24 -1.88
CA TRP A 73 9.19 15.02 -0.70
C TRP A 73 10.42 14.44 -0.03
N LYS A 74 10.47 13.12 0.20
CA LYS A 74 11.64 12.49 0.82
C LYS A 74 12.89 12.49 -0.08
N ALA A 75 12.73 12.59 -1.39
CA ALA A 75 13.83 12.75 -2.33
C ALA A 75 14.36 14.20 -2.40
N PHE A 76 13.46 15.19 -2.38
CA PHE A 76 13.74 16.61 -2.70
C PHE A 76 13.39 17.61 -1.60
N SER A 77 13.14 17.20 -0.35
CA SER A 77 12.79 18.13 0.72
C SER A 77 13.94 19.13 0.99
N PRO A 78 13.68 20.44 0.88
CA PRO A 78 14.69 21.48 1.10
C PRO A 78 14.87 21.84 2.59
N THR A 79 14.19 21.14 3.49
CA THR A 79 14.29 21.32 4.93
C THR A 79 15.68 20.92 5.42
N THR A 80 16.28 21.73 6.28
CA THR A 80 17.56 21.43 6.92
C THR A 80 17.32 21.00 8.36
N VAL A 81 17.85 19.85 8.75
CA VAL A 81 17.86 19.37 10.13
C VAL A 81 19.29 19.45 10.65
N ASN A 82 19.48 20.10 11.79
CA ASN A 82 20.80 20.22 12.41
C ASN A 82 20.99 19.09 13.42
N THR A 83 21.71 18.04 13.04
CA THR A 83 21.98 16.87 13.91
C THR A 83 23.26 17.07 14.74
N GLY A 84 23.52 18.29 15.21
CA GLY A 84 24.68 18.61 16.06
C GLY A 84 26.05 18.58 15.38
N ARG A 85 26.15 18.08 14.14
CA ARG A 85 27.36 18.06 13.29
C ARG A 85 27.33 19.05 12.11
N GLY A 86 26.28 19.85 11.99
CA GLY A 86 26.09 20.83 10.92
C GLY A 86 24.68 20.79 10.34
N MET A 87 24.38 21.73 9.43
CA MET A 87 23.12 21.76 8.69
C MET A 87 23.14 20.64 7.64
N GLU A 88 22.25 19.68 7.77
CA GLU A 88 22.08 18.62 6.79
C GLU A 88 20.69 18.71 6.18
N PHE A 89 20.59 18.69 4.86
CA PHE A 89 19.30 18.66 4.18
C PHE A 89 18.60 17.31 4.43
N GLU A 90 17.27 17.34 4.55
CA GLU A 90 16.43 16.15 4.73
C GLU A 90 16.27 15.39 3.42
N GLY A 91 16.29 16.09 2.27
CA GLY A 91 16.11 15.48 0.95
C GLY A 91 17.34 14.70 0.53
N ALA A 92 17.16 13.41 0.20
CA ALA A 92 18.26 12.50 -0.15
C ALA A 92 19.16 13.03 -1.27
N ILE A 93 18.57 13.70 -2.28
CA ILE A 93 19.30 14.21 -3.45
C ILE A 93 19.96 15.56 -3.14
N ILE A 94 19.24 16.46 -2.47
CA ILE A 94 19.76 17.79 -2.10
C ILE A 94 20.90 17.67 -1.10
N ALA A 95 20.76 16.76 -0.12
CA ALA A 95 21.80 16.45 0.85
C ALA A 95 23.06 15.91 0.17
N LEU A 96 22.92 15.02 -0.83
CA LEU A 96 24.05 14.50 -1.59
C LEU A 96 24.81 15.62 -2.30
N PHE A 97 24.11 16.49 -3.04
CA PHE A 97 24.75 17.60 -3.74
C PHE A 97 25.38 18.60 -2.76
N HIS A 98 24.73 18.89 -1.63
CA HIS A 98 25.28 19.81 -0.63
C HIS A 98 26.52 19.22 0.07
N LEU A 99 26.47 17.97 0.55
CA LEU A 99 27.62 17.32 1.20
C LEU A 99 28.79 17.12 0.23
N LEU A 100 28.51 16.76 -1.03
CA LEU A 100 29.54 16.57 -2.05
C LEU A 100 30.20 17.88 -2.49
N ALA A 101 29.47 19.00 -2.44
CA ALA A 101 29.97 20.33 -2.80
C ALA A 101 30.70 21.04 -1.65
N THR A 102 30.27 20.85 -0.40
CA THR A 102 30.81 21.59 0.76
C THR A 102 31.93 20.86 1.51
N ARG A 103 32.04 19.52 1.44
CA ARG A 103 33.13 18.77 2.10
C ARG A 103 34.26 18.40 1.15
N THR A 104 35.50 18.59 1.61
CA THR A 104 36.75 18.24 0.90
C THR A 104 37.02 16.73 0.85
N ASP A 105 36.59 15.95 1.86
CA ASP A 105 36.72 14.49 1.91
C ASP A 105 35.57 13.77 1.19
N LYS A 106 35.65 13.70 -0.15
CA LYS A 106 34.62 13.10 -1.02
C LYS A 106 34.22 11.67 -0.64
N VAL A 107 35.17 10.84 -0.18
CA VAL A 107 34.93 9.40 0.09
C VAL A 107 34.18 9.19 1.42
N ARG A 108 34.48 10.03 2.42
CA ARG A 108 33.81 9.97 3.74
C ARG A 108 32.43 10.61 3.67
N ALA A 109 32.29 11.71 2.92
CA ALA A 109 31.00 12.34 2.62
C ALA A 109 30.07 11.41 1.82
N LEU A 110 30.60 10.65 0.84
CA LEU A 110 29.81 9.63 0.13
C LEU A 110 29.34 8.53 1.08
N ARG A 111 30.22 7.99 1.93
CA ARG A 111 29.84 6.92 2.87
C ARG A 111 28.80 7.40 3.88
N GLU A 112 28.90 8.64 4.34
CA GLU A 112 27.97 9.24 5.30
C GLU A 112 26.63 9.62 4.64
N ALA A 113 26.62 10.02 3.36
CA ALA A 113 25.40 10.25 2.58
C ALA A 113 24.68 8.97 2.14
N PHE A 114 25.39 7.85 2.03
CA PHE A 114 24.80 6.54 1.67
C PHE A 114 24.31 5.73 2.87
N TYR A 115 24.91 5.88 4.06
CA TYR A 115 24.65 5.05 5.25
C TYR A 115 24.17 5.84 6.48
N ARG A 116 23.32 6.86 6.30
CA ARG A 116 22.78 7.66 7.42
C ARG A 116 21.66 6.90 8.15
N GLN A 117 21.79 6.64 9.44
CA GLN A 117 20.79 5.83 10.16
C GLN A 117 19.44 6.53 10.38
N ASN A 118 19.42 7.87 10.48
CA ASN A 118 18.22 8.59 10.93
C ASN A 118 17.50 9.41 9.84
N LEU A 119 18.01 9.45 8.60
CA LEU A 119 17.41 10.23 7.51
C LEU A 119 17.32 9.44 6.20
N PRO A 120 16.42 9.83 5.27
CA PRO A 120 16.27 9.18 3.98
C PRO A 120 17.61 9.13 3.22
N ASN A 121 18.13 7.92 3.03
CA ASN A 121 19.39 7.71 2.34
C ASN A 121 19.21 7.61 0.83
N LEU A 122 20.31 7.85 0.10
CA LEU A 122 20.37 7.48 -1.32
C LEU A 122 20.22 5.97 -1.52
N MET A 123 20.66 5.15 -0.56
CA MET A 123 20.44 3.69 -0.57
C MET A 123 18.94 3.36 -0.56
N ASN A 124 18.15 4.07 0.24
CA ASN A 124 16.70 3.88 0.33
C ASN A 124 16.02 4.28 -1.00
N LEU A 125 16.51 5.34 -1.65
CA LEU A 125 16.01 5.75 -2.96
C LEU A 125 16.34 4.73 -4.06
N ILE A 126 17.56 4.18 -4.06
CA ILE A 126 17.96 3.10 -4.99
C ILE A 126 17.15 1.83 -4.71
N ALA A 127 16.92 1.49 -3.44
CA ALA A 127 16.05 0.39 -3.04
C ALA A 127 14.61 0.58 -3.55
N THR A 128 14.05 1.79 -3.45
CA THR A 128 12.74 2.11 -4.03
C THR A 128 12.71 1.89 -5.55
N ILE A 129 13.74 2.34 -6.28
CA ILE A 129 13.84 2.11 -7.74
C ILE A 129 13.93 0.61 -8.06
N PHE A 130 14.71 -0.15 -7.28
CA PHE A 130 14.83 -1.60 -7.45
C PHE A 130 13.49 -2.31 -7.22
N VAL A 131 12.79 -2.00 -6.12
CA VAL A 131 11.45 -2.55 -5.84
C VAL A 131 10.47 -2.17 -6.96
N PHE A 132 10.50 -0.92 -7.42
CA PHE A 132 9.66 -0.45 -8.53
C PHE A 132 9.87 -1.27 -9.81
N ALA A 133 11.12 -1.53 -10.20
CA ALA A 133 11.45 -2.34 -11.38
C ALA A 133 10.97 -3.80 -11.24
N VAL A 134 11.16 -4.39 -10.05
CA VAL A 134 10.73 -5.76 -9.76
C VAL A 134 9.20 -5.88 -9.81
N VAL A 135 8.47 -4.91 -9.26
CA VAL A 135 6.99 -4.90 -9.29
C VAL A 135 6.48 -4.80 -10.72
N ILE A 136 7.03 -3.91 -11.56
CA ILE A 136 6.65 -3.82 -12.98
C ILE A 136 6.88 -5.14 -13.71
N TYR A 137 8.05 -5.77 -13.47
CA TYR A 137 8.36 -7.07 -14.08
C TYR A 137 7.33 -8.13 -13.69
N PHE A 138 6.99 -8.21 -12.40
CA PHE A 138 5.99 -9.14 -11.91
C PHE A 138 4.58 -8.83 -12.44
N GLN A 139 4.22 -7.55 -12.57
CA GLN A 139 2.92 -7.14 -13.09
C GLN A 139 2.71 -7.53 -14.56
N GLY A 140 3.80 -7.72 -15.32
CA GLY A 140 3.78 -8.28 -16.67
C GLY A 140 3.39 -9.76 -16.75
N PHE A 141 3.44 -10.51 -15.63
CA PHE A 141 3.02 -11.92 -15.64
C PHE A 141 1.50 -12.06 -15.71
N ARG A 142 1.05 -12.59 -16.85
CA ARG A 142 -0.35 -12.93 -17.11
C ARG A 142 -0.47 -14.33 -17.68
N VAL A 143 -1.56 -15.00 -17.32
CA VAL A 143 -1.95 -16.30 -17.88
C VAL A 143 -3.01 -16.04 -18.94
N ASP A 144 -2.61 -16.16 -20.20
CA ASP A 144 -3.51 -15.93 -21.33
C ASP A 144 -4.25 -17.24 -21.66
N LEU A 145 -5.56 -17.27 -21.39
CA LEU A 145 -6.41 -18.41 -21.73
C LEU A 145 -7.05 -18.19 -23.12
N PRO A 146 -6.82 -19.07 -24.11
CA PRO A 146 -7.42 -18.92 -25.43
C PRO A 146 -8.92 -19.26 -25.38
N ILE A 147 -9.74 -18.28 -25.76
CA ILE A 147 -11.19 -18.42 -25.87
C ILE A 147 -11.63 -18.22 -27.32
N LYS A 148 -12.62 -19.00 -27.77
CA LYS A 148 -13.23 -18.86 -29.09
C LYS A 148 -14.63 -18.29 -28.94
N SER A 149 -15.06 -17.47 -29.88
CA SER A 149 -16.49 -17.13 -29.97
C SER A 149 -17.28 -18.35 -30.45
N ALA A 150 -18.38 -18.68 -29.77
CA ALA A 150 -19.32 -19.69 -30.26
C ALA A 150 -20.15 -19.17 -31.45
N ARG A 151 -20.35 -17.84 -31.52
CA ARG A 151 -21.21 -17.18 -32.52
C ARG A 151 -20.51 -16.95 -33.85
N TYR A 152 -19.23 -16.57 -33.83
CA TYR A 152 -18.43 -16.31 -35.03
C TYR A 152 -17.28 -17.31 -35.14
N ARG A 153 -17.34 -18.14 -36.19
CA ARG A 153 -16.34 -19.19 -36.44
C ARG A 153 -15.03 -18.54 -36.92
N GLY A 154 -13.92 -18.83 -36.24
CA GLY A 154 -12.58 -18.32 -36.60
C GLY A 154 -12.11 -17.11 -35.82
N GLN A 155 -12.95 -16.49 -34.98
CA GLN A 155 -12.51 -15.44 -34.05
C GLN A 155 -11.85 -16.06 -32.82
N TYR A 156 -10.53 -15.88 -32.72
CA TYR A 156 -9.74 -16.26 -31.56
C TYR A 156 -9.46 -15.02 -30.73
N ASN A 157 -9.95 -15.00 -29.49
CA ASN A 157 -9.61 -13.97 -28.52
C ASN A 157 -8.87 -14.63 -27.36
N THR A 158 -7.94 -13.90 -26.75
CA THR A 158 -7.27 -14.35 -25.52
C THR A 158 -7.92 -13.64 -24.35
N TYR A 159 -8.27 -14.38 -23.30
CA TYR A 159 -8.70 -13.81 -22.03
C TYR A 159 -7.50 -13.79 -21.07
N PRO A 160 -6.84 -12.63 -20.89
CA PRO A 160 -5.70 -12.53 -20.00
C PRO A 160 -6.17 -12.53 -18.54
N ILE A 161 -5.83 -13.58 -17.78
CA ILE A 161 -5.95 -13.57 -16.32
C ILE A 161 -4.62 -13.09 -15.75
N LYS A 162 -4.60 -11.84 -15.28
CA LYS A 162 -3.43 -11.28 -14.60
C LYS A 162 -3.28 -11.91 -13.22
N LEU A 163 -2.07 -12.32 -12.89
CA LEU A 163 -1.75 -12.94 -11.60
C LEU A 163 -2.07 -12.02 -10.42
N PHE A 164 -1.84 -10.71 -10.58
CA PHE A 164 -1.94 -9.73 -9.50
C PHE A 164 -3.22 -8.87 -9.50
N TYR A 165 -4.11 -9.03 -10.48
CA TYR A 165 -5.29 -8.17 -10.61
C TYR A 165 -6.32 -8.39 -9.49
N THR A 166 -6.47 -9.63 -9.01
CA THR A 166 -7.32 -9.94 -7.85
C THR A 166 -6.64 -9.66 -6.52
N SER A 167 -5.33 -9.41 -6.51
CA SER A 167 -4.52 -9.35 -5.29
C SER A 167 -4.28 -7.94 -4.74
N ASN A 168 -4.50 -6.87 -5.52
CA ASN A 168 -4.26 -5.49 -5.09
C ASN A 168 -5.16 -5.05 -3.92
N ILE A 169 -6.47 -5.28 -4.03
CA ILE A 169 -7.46 -4.89 -3.01
C ILE A 169 -7.22 -5.61 -1.66
N PRO A 170 -6.95 -6.93 -1.61
CA PRO A 170 -6.54 -7.61 -0.38
C PRO A 170 -5.42 -6.94 0.41
N ILE A 171 -4.39 -6.41 -0.25
CA ILE A 171 -3.27 -5.75 0.42
C ILE A 171 -3.69 -4.40 0.98
N ILE A 172 -4.49 -3.65 0.23
CA ILE A 172 -5.08 -2.39 0.72
C ILE A 172 -5.87 -2.67 2.01
N LEU A 173 -6.71 -3.71 2.00
CA LEU A 173 -7.49 -4.10 3.18
C LEU A 173 -6.61 -4.56 4.34
N GLN A 174 -5.57 -5.33 4.06
CA GLN A 174 -4.62 -5.78 5.09
C GLN A 174 -3.87 -4.59 5.71
N SER A 175 -3.33 -3.69 4.90
CA SER A 175 -2.63 -2.48 5.36
C SER A 175 -3.57 -1.55 6.13
N ALA A 176 -4.82 -1.41 5.70
CA ALA A 176 -5.84 -0.63 6.41
C ALA A 176 -6.20 -1.27 7.76
N LEU A 177 -6.32 -2.60 7.82
CA LEU A 177 -6.58 -3.32 9.06
C LEU A 177 -5.44 -3.10 10.06
N VAL A 178 -4.19 -3.25 9.62
CA VAL A 178 -3.01 -3.04 10.48
C VAL A 178 -2.95 -1.59 10.98
N SER A 179 -3.21 -0.61 10.11
CA SER A 179 -3.27 0.81 10.50
C SER A 179 -4.35 1.08 11.55
N ASN A 180 -5.56 0.56 11.34
CA ASN A 180 -6.66 0.70 12.31
C ASN A 180 -6.34 -0.01 13.63
N LEU A 181 -5.68 -1.17 13.58
CA LEU A 181 -5.26 -1.92 14.77
C LEU A 181 -4.24 -1.12 15.59
N TYR A 182 -3.33 -0.39 14.95
CA TYR A 182 -2.41 0.52 15.65
C TYR A 182 -3.14 1.64 16.38
N VAL A 183 -4.07 2.31 15.71
CA VAL A 183 -4.86 3.41 16.34
C VAL A 183 -5.65 2.88 17.55
N ILE A 184 -6.30 1.72 17.41
CA ILE A 184 -7.05 1.10 18.51
C ILE A 184 -6.10 0.70 19.65
N SER A 185 -4.97 0.10 19.35
CA SER A 185 -4.01 -0.33 20.37
C SER A 185 -3.40 0.86 21.12
N GLN A 186 -3.05 1.94 20.41
CA GLN A 186 -2.59 3.19 21.01
C GLN A 186 -3.67 3.79 21.93
N MET A 187 -4.94 3.80 21.49
CA MET A 187 -6.08 4.23 22.32
C MET A 187 -6.21 3.42 23.61
N LEU A 188 -6.13 2.10 23.49
CA LEU A 188 -6.31 1.17 24.61
C LEU A 188 -5.18 1.30 25.62
N SER A 189 -3.94 1.47 25.13
CA SER A 189 -2.76 1.69 25.95
C SER A 189 -2.80 3.04 26.68
N ALA A 190 -3.29 4.09 26.04
CA ALA A 190 -3.39 5.43 26.64
C ALA A 190 -4.50 5.53 27.70
N ARG A 191 -5.66 4.87 27.49
CA ARG A 191 -6.83 4.98 28.38
C ARG A 191 -6.93 3.88 29.44
N PHE A 192 -6.39 2.69 29.19
CA PHE A 192 -6.50 1.52 30.07
C PHE A 192 -5.13 0.92 30.38
N SER A 193 -4.18 1.75 30.83
CA SER A 193 -2.89 1.27 31.31
C SER A 193 -3.07 0.40 32.57
N GLY A 194 -2.68 -0.89 32.48
CA GLY A 194 -2.70 -1.82 33.63
C GLY A 194 -3.43 -3.16 33.42
N ASN A 195 -4.18 -3.34 32.34
CA ASN A 195 -4.85 -4.62 32.06
C ASN A 195 -3.89 -5.61 31.36
N LEU A 196 -3.88 -6.88 31.80
CA LEU A 196 -3.14 -7.98 31.16
C LEU A 196 -3.41 -8.09 29.65
N LEU A 197 -4.67 -7.87 29.22
CA LEU A 197 -5.04 -7.84 27.80
C LEU A 197 -4.38 -6.68 27.05
N VAL A 198 -4.31 -5.49 27.65
CA VAL A 198 -3.70 -4.30 27.03
C VAL A 198 -2.19 -4.50 26.89
N SER A 199 -1.55 -5.12 27.90
CA SER A 199 -0.13 -5.48 27.84
C SER A 199 0.17 -6.56 26.78
N LEU A 200 -0.79 -7.47 26.50
CA LEU A 200 -0.69 -8.47 25.44
C LEU A 200 -0.94 -7.87 24.03
N LEU A 201 -1.88 -6.93 23.92
CA LEU A 201 -2.24 -6.24 22.67
C LEU A 201 -1.13 -5.29 22.20
N GLY A 202 -0.56 -4.50 23.10
CA GLY A 202 0.52 -3.58 22.76
C GLY A 202 0.87 -2.65 23.92
N THR A 203 2.11 -2.71 24.42
CA THR A 203 2.66 -1.67 25.30
C THR A 203 3.35 -0.64 24.43
N TRP A 204 2.74 0.54 24.31
CA TRP A 204 3.32 1.67 23.60
C TRP A 204 4.16 2.47 24.60
N SER A 205 5.42 2.74 24.26
CA SER A 205 6.21 3.72 25.03
C SER A 205 6.58 4.88 24.14
N ASP A 206 6.37 6.08 24.67
CA ASP A 206 6.69 7.34 24.01
C ASP A 206 8.21 7.57 24.12
N THR A 207 9.00 6.75 23.41
CA THR A 207 10.44 6.97 23.35
C THR A 207 10.67 8.10 22.35
N SER A 208 10.77 9.31 22.91
CA SER A 208 11.15 10.57 22.27
C SER A 208 12.63 10.55 21.84
N SER A 209 13.04 9.55 21.06
CA SER A 209 14.38 9.47 20.48
C SER A 209 14.31 9.26 18.96
N GLY A 210 14.29 10.38 18.23
CA GLY A 210 15.08 10.53 17.01
C GLY A 210 14.51 10.08 15.67
N GLY A 211 13.24 9.67 15.56
CA GLY A 211 12.57 9.33 14.30
C GLY A 211 11.26 10.12 14.10
N PRO A 212 10.74 10.24 12.86
CA PRO A 212 9.56 11.05 12.56
C PRO A 212 8.32 10.50 13.26
N ALA A 213 7.91 11.15 14.36
CA ALA A 213 6.59 11.18 14.98
C ALA A 213 5.71 9.91 14.75
N ARG A 214 6.18 8.76 15.23
CA ARG A 214 5.32 7.59 15.45
C ARG A 214 5.53 7.11 16.87
N ALA A 215 4.46 7.00 17.64
CA ALA A 215 4.49 6.22 18.88
C ALA A 215 4.88 4.79 18.49
N TYR A 216 5.86 4.21 19.18
CA TYR A 216 6.30 2.85 18.89
C TYR A 216 5.69 1.89 19.92
N PRO A 217 5.07 0.78 19.47
CA PRO A 217 4.78 -0.32 20.36
C PRO A 217 6.12 -0.97 20.74
N VAL A 218 6.47 -1.00 22.03
CA VAL A 218 7.70 -1.63 22.56
C VAL A 218 7.45 -3.07 23.04
N GLY A 219 6.21 -3.52 23.02
CA GLY A 219 5.84 -4.91 23.28
C GLY A 219 4.41 -5.23 22.83
N GLY A 220 4.07 -6.52 22.79
CA GLY A 220 2.73 -7.05 22.44
C GLY A 220 2.54 -7.41 20.96
N LEU A 221 1.32 -7.79 20.59
CA LEU A 221 0.98 -8.15 19.20
C LEU A 221 1.31 -7.00 18.23
N CYS A 222 1.07 -5.74 18.60
CA CYS A 222 1.39 -4.59 17.76
C CYS A 222 2.89 -4.42 17.48
N TYR A 223 3.77 -4.88 18.37
CA TYR A 223 5.21 -4.90 18.10
C TYR A 223 5.48 -5.85 16.93
N TYR A 224 4.97 -7.09 16.99
CA TYR A 224 5.14 -8.12 15.95
C TYR A 224 4.51 -7.81 14.60
N LEU A 225 3.46 -6.98 14.57
CA LEU A 225 2.85 -6.52 13.32
C LEU A 225 3.62 -5.35 12.69
N SER A 226 4.52 -4.69 13.42
CA SER A 226 5.25 -3.53 12.94
C SER A 226 6.49 -3.92 12.14
N PRO A 227 6.73 -3.29 10.97
CA PRO A 227 7.91 -3.58 10.17
C PRO A 227 9.16 -3.18 10.97
N PRO A 228 10.20 -4.05 11.02
CA PRO A 228 11.45 -3.70 11.67
C PRO A 228 12.15 -2.56 10.91
N GLU A 229 12.62 -1.56 11.65
CA GLU A 229 13.18 -0.30 11.13
C GLU A 229 14.42 -0.46 10.24
N SER A 230 15.18 -1.57 10.39
CA SER A 230 16.42 -1.75 9.66
C SER A 230 16.86 -3.21 9.55
N PHE A 231 17.73 -3.49 8.58
CA PHE A 231 18.47 -4.75 8.52
C PHE A 231 19.25 -5.07 9.81
N GLY A 232 19.63 -4.04 10.59
CA GLY A 232 20.32 -4.20 11.87
C GLY A 232 19.39 -4.76 12.96
N SER A 233 18.18 -4.21 13.08
CA SER A 233 17.19 -4.67 14.06
C SER A 233 16.62 -6.06 13.76
N VAL A 234 16.66 -6.51 12.50
CA VAL A 234 16.34 -7.89 12.11
C VAL A 234 17.36 -8.91 12.63
N LEU A 235 18.64 -8.53 12.69
CA LEU A 235 19.72 -9.38 13.21
C LEU A 235 19.70 -9.46 14.75
N GLU A 236 19.28 -8.39 15.41
CA GLU A 236 19.18 -8.32 16.87
C GLU A 236 17.94 -9.09 17.38
N ASP A 237 16.80 -8.97 16.70
CA ASP A 237 15.55 -9.66 17.07
C ASP A 237 15.01 -10.57 15.94
N PRO A 238 15.61 -11.76 15.73
CA PRO A 238 15.21 -12.68 14.66
C PRO A 238 13.78 -13.21 14.82
N VAL A 239 13.28 -13.31 16.06
CA VAL A 239 11.91 -13.77 16.35
C VAL A 239 10.89 -12.78 15.83
N HIS A 240 11.13 -11.48 15.99
CA HIS A 240 10.25 -10.42 15.50
C HIS A 240 10.09 -10.49 13.99
N ALA A 241 11.21 -10.58 13.26
CA ALA A 241 11.22 -10.67 11.80
C ALA A 241 10.47 -11.91 11.28
N VAL A 242 10.66 -13.08 11.91
CA VAL A 242 9.98 -14.32 11.50
C VAL A 242 8.47 -14.22 11.70
N VAL A 243 8.02 -13.71 12.85
CA VAL A 243 6.58 -13.55 13.12
C VAL A 243 5.96 -12.56 12.15
N TYR A 244 6.63 -11.43 11.88
CA TYR A 244 6.18 -10.43 10.91
C TYR A 244 6.04 -11.02 9.50
N ILE A 245 7.05 -11.76 9.01
CA ILE A 245 7.01 -12.43 7.69
C ILE A 245 5.84 -13.40 7.59
N VAL A 246 5.69 -14.29 8.58
CA VAL A 246 4.63 -15.32 8.58
C VAL A 246 3.25 -14.67 8.64
N PHE A 247 3.08 -13.64 9.47
CA PHE A 247 1.84 -12.91 9.61
C PHE A 247 1.45 -12.16 8.33
N MET A 248 2.40 -11.43 7.71
CA MET A 248 2.16 -10.70 6.46
C MET A 248 1.79 -11.66 5.32
N LEU A 249 2.58 -12.71 5.11
CA LEU A 249 2.31 -13.71 4.06
C LEU A 249 0.97 -14.42 4.29
N GLY A 250 0.71 -14.84 5.54
CA GLY A 250 -0.52 -15.54 5.91
C GLY A 250 -1.77 -14.67 5.73
N SER A 251 -1.72 -13.42 6.20
CA SER A 251 -2.84 -12.49 6.08
C SER A 251 -3.11 -12.08 4.63
N CYS A 252 -2.08 -11.77 3.84
CA CYS A 252 -2.24 -11.46 2.41
C CYS A 252 -2.81 -12.65 1.61
N ALA A 253 -2.35 -13.87 1.86
CA ALA A 253 -2.87 -15.07 1.20
C ALA A 253 -4.32 -15.37 1.63
N PHE A 254 -4.65 -15.19 2.91
CA PHE A 254 -6.00 -15.37 3.43
C PHE A 254 -6.97 -14.36 2.80
N PHE A 255 -6.65 -13.06 2.86
CA PHE A 255 -7.48 -12.01 2.27
C PHE A 255 -7.63 -12.18 0.76
N SER A 256 -6.58 -12.62 0.06
CA SER A 256 -6.67 -12.85 -1.38
C SER A 256 -7.64 -13.98 -1.73
N LYS A 257 -7.70 -15.06 -0.93
CA LYS A 257 -8.68 -16.15 -1.14
C LYS A 257 -10.10 -15.70 -0.86
N THR A 258 -10.34 -15.05 0.28
CA THR A 258 -11.69 -14.56 0.63
C THR A 258 -12.18 -13.51 -0.37
N TRP A 259 -11.27 -12.69 -0.91
CA TRP A 259 -11.63 -11.66 -1.88
C TRP A 259 -12.15 -12.24 -3.21
N ILE A 260 -11.64 -13.38 -3.68
CA ILE A 260 -12.14 -14.01 -4.91
C ILE A 260 -13.63 -14.35 -4.80
N GLU A 261 -14.07 -14.80 -3.63
CA GLU A 261 -15.46 -15.18 -3.38
C GLU A 261 -16.37 -13.95 -3.26
N VAL A 262 -15.89 -12.87 -2.64
CA VAL A 262 -16.68 -11.65 -2.41
C VAL A 262 -16.72 -10.74 -3.64
N SER A 263 -15.64 -10.68 -4.41
CA SER A 263 -15.52 -9.77 -5.57
C SER A 263 -16.28 -10.21 -6.82
N GLY A 264 -16.93 -11.38 -6.80
CA GLY A 264 -17.54 -11.96 -7.99
C GLY A 264 -16.53 -12.31 -9.09
N SER A 265 -15.25 -12.46 -8.72
CA SER A 265 -14.16 -12.90 -9.61
C SER A 265 -13.89 -14.40 -9.47
N SER A 266 -14.83 -15.15 -8.90
CA SER A 266 -14.70 -16.59 -8.75
C SER A 266 -14.75 -17.29 -10.11
N ALA A 267 -14.17 -18.48 -10.20
CA ALA A 267 -14.20 -19.28 -11.43
C ALA A 267 -15.63 -19.52 -11.96
N LYS A 268 -16.62 -19.56 -11.07
CA LYS A 268 -18.03 -19.72 -11.43
C LYS A 268 -18.61 -18.45 -12.04
N ASP A 269 -18.29 -17.29 -11.46
CA ASP A 269 -18.78 -15.99 -11.93
C ASP A 269 -18.15 -15.63 -13.29
N VAL A 270 -16.84 -15.84 -13.43
CA VAL A 270 -16.12 -15.65 -14.70
C VAL A 270 -16.66 -16.58 -15.78
N ALA A 271 -16.93 -17.85 -15.45
CA ALA A 271 -17.54 -18.78 -16.40
C ALA A 271 -18.95 -18.34 -16.82
N LYS A 272 -19.75 -17.79 -15.90
CA LYS A 272 -21.08 -17.24 -16.20
C LYS A 272 -20.98 -16.03 -17.13
N GLN A 273 -20.06 -15.10 -16.87
CA GLN A 273 -19.79 -13.95 -17.75
C GLN A 273 -19.36 -14.38 -19.16
N LEU A 274 -18.43 -15.34 -19.26
CA LEU A 274 -18.00 -15.88 -20.55
C LEU A 274 -19.16 -16.55 -21.31
N LYS A 275 -20.07 -17.21 -20.60
CA LYS A 275 -21.27 -17.81 -21.19
C LYS A 275 -22.26 -16.76 -21.70
N GLU A 276 -22.49 -15.70 -20.93
CA GLU A 276 -23.33 -14.56 -21.35
C GLU A 276 -22.74 -13.87 -22.60
N GLN A 277 -21.41 -13.78 -22.69
CA GLN A 277 -20.70 -13.28 -23.87
C GLN A 277 -20.58 -14.28 -25.03
N GLN A 278 -21.16 -15.49 -24.91
CA GLN A 278 -21.08 -16.56 -25.93
C GLN A 278 -19.63 -16.95 -26.29
N MET A 279 -18.73 -16.93 -25.32
CA MET A 279 -17.33 -17.33 -25.45
C MET A 279 -17.13 -18.73 -24.86
N VAL A 280 -16.44 -19.61 -25.60
CA VAL A 280 -16.20 -21.00 -25.22
C VAL A 280 -14.71 -21.31 -25.28
N MET A 281 -14.18 -22.04 -24.29
CA MET A 281 -12.78 -22.45 -24.26
C MET A 281 -12.51 -23.55 -25.29
N ARG A 282 -11.33 -23.55 -25.92
CA ARG A 282 -10.99 -24.50 -26.99
C ARG A 282 -10.93 -25.93 -26.44
N GLY A 283 -11.70 -26.86 -27.04
CA GLY A 283 -11.63 -28.29 -26.74
C GLY A 283 -12.43 -28.77 -25.53
N HIS A 284 -13.00 -27.86 -24.73
CA HIS A 284 -13.73 -28.19 -23.51
C HIS A 284 -15.24 -27.91 -23.64
N ARG A 285 -16.06 -28.80 -23.05
CA ARG A 285 -17.50 -28.56 -22.87
C ARG A 285 -17.71 -27.49 -21.80
N GLU A 286 -18.88 -26.85 -21.78
CA GLU A 286 -19.20 -25.78 -20.83
C GLU A 286 -18.96 -26.17 -19.36
N THR A 287 -19.27 -27.43 -19.00
CA THR A 287 -19.02 -27.95 -17.64
C THR A 287 -17.54 -28.14 -17.32
N SER A 288 -16.71 -28.45 -18.32
CA SER A 288 -15.26 -28.58 -18.20
C SER A 288 -14.55 -27.22 -18.11
N MET A 289 -15.14 -26.16 -18.68
CA MET A 289 -14.61 -24.80 -18.59
C MET A 289 -14.52 -24.33 -17.13
N VAL A 290 -15.56 -24.57 -16.34
CA VAL A 290 -15.59 -24.22 -14.90
C VAL A 290 -14.52 -24.98 -14.13
N HIS A 291 -14.32 -26.26 -14.45
CA HIS A 291 -13.30 -27.08 -13.79
C HIS A 291 -11.87 -26.56 -14.08
N GLU A 292 -11.59 -26.17 -15.32
CA GLU A 292 -10.29 -25.64 -15.73
C GLU A 292 -10.03 -24.26 -15.11
N LEU A 293 -11.02 -23.35 -15.15
CA LEU A 293 -10.96 -22.04 -14.48
C LEU A 293 -10.74 -22.18 -12.97
N ASN A 294 -11.39 -23.15 -12.31
CA ASN A 294 -11.26 -23.39 -10.87
C ASN A 294 -9.88 -23.98 -10.48
N ARG A 295 -9.14 -24.53 -11.44
CA ARG A 295 -7.75 -24.95 -11.21
C ARG A 295 -6.78 -23.77 -11.23
N TYR A 296 -7.02 -22.78 -12.09
CA TYR A 296 -6.11 -21.65 -12.27
C TYR A 296 -6.42 -20.43 -11.39
N ILE A 297 -7.69 -20.04 -11.20
CA ILE A 297 -8.03 -18.79 -10.50
C ILE A 297 -7.64 -18.82 -9.01
N PRO A 298 -8.03 -19.84 -8.21
CA PRO A 298 -7.68 -19.87 -6.79
C PRO A 298 -6.19 -20.02 -6.53
N THR A 299 -5.49 -20.77 -7.40
CA THR A 299 -4.03 -20.96 -7.30
C THR A 299 -3.29 -19.69 -7.67
N ALA A 300 -3.69 -19.03 -8.76
CA ALA A 300 -3.12 -17.75 -9.18
C ALA A 300 -3.32 -16.66 -8.10
N ALA A 301 -4.50 -16.56 -7.51
CA ALA A 301 -4.78 -15.56 -6.48
C ALA A 301 -4.03 -15.84 -5.17
N ALA A 302 -4.00 -17.10 -4.70
CA ALA A 302 -3.24 -17.45 -3.50
C ALA A 302 -1.74 -17.19 -3.69
N PHE A 303 -1.19 -17.53 -4.86
CA PHE A 303 0.20 -17.26 -5.21
C PHE A 303 0.47 -15.76 -5.38
N GLY A 304 -0.43 -15.02 -6.04
CA GLY A 304 -0.35 -13.57 -6.20
C GLY A 304 -0.33 -12.83 -4.86
N GLY A 305 -1.24 -13.17 -3.94
CA GLY A 305 -1.28 -12.61 -2.59
C GLY A 305 -0.01 -12.92 -1.78
N LEU A 306 0.52 -14.14 -1.89
CA LEU A 306 1.77 -14.55 -1.22
C LEU A 306 2.98 -13.81 -1.79
N CYS A 307 3.12 -13.74 -3.12
CA CYS A 307 4.23 -13.04 -3.77
C CYS A 307 4.24 -11.55 -3.44
N ILE A 308 3.07 -10.91 -3.42
CA ILE A 308 3.02 -9.50 -3.02
C ILE A 308 3.37 -9.32 -1.55
N GLY A 309 2.83 -10.15 -0.65
CA GLY A 309 3.21 -10.12 0.77
C GLY A 309 4.72 -10.26 0.95
N ALA A 310 5.36 -11.17 0.21
CA ALA A 310 6.81 -11.35 0.23
C ALA A 310 7.56 -10.09 -0.26
N LEU A 311 7.10 -9.49 -1.36
CA LEU A 311 7.68 -8.27 -1.92
C LEU A 311 7.55 -7.07 -0.98
N SER A 312 6.41 -6.92 -0.31
CA SER A 312 6.22 -5.86 0.69
C SER A 312 7.21 -5.99 1.85
N VAL A 313 7.37 -7.20 2.39
CA VAL A 313 8.31 -7.45 3.49
C VAL A 313 9.77 -7.22 3.05
N LEU A 314 10.13 -7.64 1.84
CA LEU A 314 11.46 -7.36 1.29
C LEU A 314 11.69 -5.85 1.08
N ALA A 315 10.69 -5.12 0.64
CA ALA A 315 10.77 -3.67 0.46
C ALA A 315 10.89 -2.93 1.81
N ASP A 316 10.19 -3.40 2.84
CA ASP A 316 10.31 -2.87 4.20
C ASP A 316 11.73 -3.13 4.76
N PHE A 317 12.29 -4.33 4.57
CA PHE A 317 13.66 -4.64 5.00
C PHE A 317 14.73 -3.82 4.28
N LEU A 318 14.56 -3.59 2.97
CA LEU A 318 15.48 -2.76 2.20
C LEU A 318 15.42 -1.27 2.57
N GLY A 319 14.51 -0.87 3.46
CA GLY A 319 14.36 0.52 3.90
C GLY A 319 13.77 1.43 2.82
N ALA A 320 12.88 0.90 1.98
CA ALA A 320 12.30 1.66 0.88
C ALA A 320 11.51 2.89 1.38
N ILE A 321 11.66 4.02 0.69
CA ILE A 321 11.07 5.31 1.08
C ILE A 321 9.55 5.28 0.93
N GLY A 322 8.80 5.52 2.02
CA GLY A 322 7.33 5.65 1.98
C GLY A 322 6.55 4.37 2.31
N SER A 323 7.16 3.43 3.05
CA SER A 323 6.64 2.09 3.35
C SER A 323 6.69 1.17 2.11
N GLY A 324 7.29 -0.01 2.25
CA GLY A 324 7.40 -0.99 1.18
C GLY A 324 6.03 -1.46 0.67
N THR A 325 5.07 -1.61 1.59
CA THR A 325 3.65 -1.82 1.26
C THR A 325 3.06 -0.67 0.43
N GLY A 326 3.32 0.59 0.82
CA GLY A 326 2.83 1.78 0.13
C GLY A 326 3.35 1.87 -1.30
N ILE A 327 4.66 1.75 -1.50
CA ILE A 327 5.26 1.79 -2.84
C ILE A 327 4.59 0.75 -3.75
N LEU A 328 4.45 -0.49 -3.28
CA LEU A 328 3.88 -1.56 -4.09
C LEU A 328 2.43 -1.26 -4.49
N LEU A 329 1.62 -0.74 -3.56
CA LEU A 329 0.27 -0.29 -3.85
C LEU A 329 0.25 0.82 -4.91
N ALA A 330 1.09 1.84 -4.76
CA ALA A 330 1.16 2.95 -5.72
C ALA A 330 1.51 2.46 -7.12
N VAL A 331 2.55 1.63 -7.27
CA VAL A 331 2.94 1.07 -8.58
C VAL A 331 1.82 0.26 -9.19
N THR A 332 1.21 -0.61 -8.40
CA THR A 332 0.14 -1.50 -8.89
C THR A 332 -1.06 -0.71 -9.37
N ILE A 333 -1.47 0.31 -8.61
CA ILE A 333 -2.58 1.21 -8.96
C ILE A 333 -2.24 2.00 -10.24
N ILE A 334 -1.07 2.65 -10.31
CA ILE A 334 -0.67 3.45 -11.47
C ILE A 334 -0.63 2.58 -12.74
N TYR A 335 -0.08 1.38 -12.67
CA TYR A 335 -0.01 0.48 -13.81
C TYR A 335 -1.41 0.00 -14.24
N GLN A 336 -2.28 -0.33 -13.28
CA GLN A 336 -3.67 -0.70 -13.56
C GLN A 336 -4.41 0.45 -14.27
N TYR A 337 -4.23 1.68 -13.78
CA TYR A 337 -4.78 2.88 -14.39
C TYR A 337 -4.26 3.12 -15.81
N PHE A 338 -2.95 2.98 -15.99
CA PHE A 338 -2.32 3.10 -17.31
C PHE A 338 -2.90 2.10 -18.30
N GLU A 339 -3.14 0.85 -17.90
CA GLU A 339 -3.74 -0.15 -18.78
C GLU A 339 -5.21 0.13 -19.10
N ILE A 340 -5.99 0.61 -18.14
CA ILE A 340 -7.38 1.04 -18.38
C ILE A 340 -7.38 2.20 -19.37
N PHE A 341 -6.53 3.20 -19.14
CA PHE A 341 -6.37 4.36 -20.01
C PHE A 341 -5.96 3.96 -21.42
N VAL A 342 -4.97 3.09 -21.58
CA VAL A 342 -4.52 2.62 -22.90
C VAL A 342 -5.61 1.81 -23.60
N LYS A 343 -6.37 0.98 -22.87
CA LYS A 343 -7.50 0.24 -23.45
C LYS A 343 -8.59 1.20 -23.94
N GLU A 344 -9.03 2.13 -23.11
CA GLU A 344 -10.02 3.12 -23.52
C GLU A 344 -9.51 3.99 -24.67
N GLN A 345 -8.24 4.42 -24.64
CA GLN A 345 -7.64 5.17 -25.75
C GLN A 345 -7.54 4.34 -27.03
N SER A 346 -7.31 3.02 -26.92
CA SER A 346 -7.31 2.11 -28.06
C SER A 346 -8.71 1.88 -28.64
N GLU A 347 -9.74 1.93 -27.79
CA GLU A 347 -11.15 1.86 -28.19
C GLU A 347 -11.66 3.18 -28.78
N VAL A 348 -11.19 4.32 -28.26
CA VAL A 348 -11.61 5.68 -28.66
C VAL A 348 -10.77 6.23 -29.81
N GLY A 349 -9.65 5.60 -30.16
CA GLY A 349 -8.72 6.12 -31.14
C GLY A 349 -7.84 7.20 -30.52
N SER A 350 -6.53 6.94 -30.56
CA SER A 350 -5.45 7.83 -30.15
C SER A 350 -5.69 9.29 -30.57
N MET A 351 -6.13 10.17 -29.65
CA MET A 351 -5.75 11.59 -29.52
C MET A 351 -6.60 12.48 -28.58
N GLY A 352 -7.65 11.96 -27.91
CA GLY A 352 -8.55 12.84 -27.12
C GLY A 352 -8.22 13.05 -25.63
N ALA A 353 -7.66 12.05 -24.93
CA ALA A 353 -7.91 11.90 -23.49
C ALA A 353 -6.92 12.59 -22.52
N LEU A 354 -5.95 13.36 -23.01
CA LEU A 354 -5.03 14.12 -22.13
C LEU A 354 -5.40 15.60 -21.99
N LEU A 355 -6.29 16.13 -22.83
CA LEU A 355 -6.63 17.57 -22.85
C LEU A 355 -8.12 17.88 -23.15
N PHE A 356 -9.03 16.92 -23.01
CA PHE A 356 -10.47 17.18 -22.96
C PHE A 356 -11.15 16.41 -21.84
#